data_AF-A0A7H0HDX3-F1
#
_entry.id   AF-A0A7H0HDX3-F1
#
_cell.length_a   1.000
_cell.length_b   1.000
_cell.length_c   1.000
_cell.angle_alpha   90.00
_cell.angle_beta   90.00
_cell.angle_gamma   90.00
#
_symmetry.space_group_name_H-M   'P 1'
#
loop_
_entity.id
_entity.type
_entity.pdbx_description
1 polymer ?
#
loop_
_entity_poly.entity_id
_entity_poly.type
_entity_poly.pdbx_seq_one_letter_code
_entity_poly.pdbx_strand_id
1 'polypeptide(L)'
;MTHWTRAALAVLPLVVGLPAQADVKYLFSTPAYTLVRNAATPCGGGTCTDLATTESVTGYFTTAAPLPAHLTTSDDVRPLITGWRFSNGPLSFGHDSPGARATIFRLATDQAGKPTHAEIWVQRWQDQRDGSPLHKIGDRVEVITARTSPYNPEFNYTLLNMVCGVWGNTGDGVTDACLGGYNESEPTASIAKYPAPGRLVMDAPLATINNASVNEGHTGTTDMVFTVSLDKTPAAGVSLDWATADGWQARAGEDYVAASGTLTWAAGDAMPKTITVKVKGDTAFESSETLKVLLSNLVGVGGGASTVGTGTILNDDAPAPFPTLSISSASGPEGNGGTTPMRFFVSLSSPPHPTSAWSGSPPTTAPPRHRTTSKPPAR
;
A
#
# COMPACT_ATOMS: atom_id res chain seq x y z
N MET A 1 31.09 -68.40 17.86
CA MET A 1 29.93 -67.85 17.15
C MET A 1 29.21 -66.93 18.11
N THR A 2 29.42 -65.63 17.99
CA THR A 2 28.81 -64.60 18.84
C THR A 2 28.09 -63.63 17.91
N HIS A 3 26.77 -63.68 17.92
CA HIS A 3 25.91 -62.85 17.07
C HIS A 3 25.82 -61.44 17.67
N TRP A 4 26.21 -60.43 16.88
CA TRP A 4 25.89 -59.03 17.13
C TRP A 4 24.68 -58.64 16.27
N THR A 5 23.55 -58.35 16.90
CA THR A 5 22.37 -57.76 16.26
C THR A 5 22.60 -56.25 16.13
N ARG A 6 22.68 -55.73 14.90
CA ARG A 6 22.68 -54.29 14.63
C ARG A 6 21.26 -53.75 14.79
N ALA A 7 21.03 -52.89 15.76
CA ALA A 7 19.83 -52.06 15.83
C ALA A 7 19.94 -50.93 14.79
N ALA A 8 19.04 -50.92 13.81
CA ALA A 8 18.90 -49.80 12.89
C ALA A 8 18.12 -48.68 13.59
N LEU A 9 18.79 -47.54 13.80
CA LEU A 9 18.16 -46.33 14.32
C LEU A 9 17.34 -45.70 13.19
N ALA A 10 16.01 -45.83 13.25
CA ALA A 10 15.11 -45.17 12.32
C ALA A 10 15.05 -43.67 12.66
N VAL A 11 15.67 -42.86 11.80
CA VAL A 11 15.48 -41.40 11.82
C VAL A 11 14.13 -41.12 11.19
N LEU A 12 13.12 -40.86 12.01
CA LEU A 12 11.85 -40.29 11.55
C LEU A 12 12.10 -38.84 11.13
N PRO A 13 11.76 -38.42 9.90
CA PRO A 13 11.81 -37.02 9.53
C PRO A 13 10.78 -36.28 10.36
N LEU A 14 11.24 -35.29 11.12
CA LEU A 14 10.38 -34.30 11.77
C LEU A 14 9.69 -33.50 10.66
N VAL A 15 8.47 -33.90 10.29
CA VAL A 15 7.58 -33.07 9.48
C VAL A 15 7.16 -31.92 10.40
N VAL A 16 7.94 -30.83 10.38
CA VAL A 16 7.47 -29.55 10.91
C VAL A 16 6.29 -29.18 10.02
N GLY A 17 5.08 -29.39 10.53
CA GLY A 17 3.87 -28.94 9.86
C GLY A 17 4.01 -27.45 9.61
N LEU A 18 3.97 -27.03 8.34
CA LEU A 18 3.78 -25.63 7.99
C LEU A 18 2.59 -25.13 8.81
N PRO A 19 2.68 -23.95 9.47
CA PRO A 19 1.53 -23.41 10.17
C PRO A 19 0.35 -23.36 9.20
N ALA A 20 -0.81 -23.85 9.64
CA ALA A 20 -2.02 -23.80 8.84
C ALA A 20 -2.21 -22.35 8.36
N GLN A 21 -2.26 -22.16 7.04
CA GLN A 21 -2.40 -20.83 6.46
C GLN A 21 -3.68 -20.20 6.99
N ALA A 22 -3.57 -18.99 7.55
CA ALA A 22 -4.74 -18.27 8.03
C ALA A 22 -5.64 -17.92 6.84
N ASP A 23 -6.94 -17.94 7.08
CA ASP A 23 -7.93 -17.59 6.08
C ASP A 23 -7.74 -16.14 5.58
N VAL A 24 -7.82 -15.96 4.26
CA VAL A 24 -7.82 -14.64 3.63
C VAL A 24 -9.19 -14.02 3.81
N LYS A 25 -9.24 -12.85 4.46
CA LYS A 25 -10.48 -12.14 4.75
C LYS A 25 -10.74 -11.03 3.74
N TYR A 26 -11.98 -10.89 3.31
CA TYR A 26 -12.46 -9.80 2.46
C TYR A 26 -13.56 -9.04 3.20
N LEU A 27 -13.37 -7.73 3.37
CA LEU A 27 -14.28 -6.84 4.08
C LEU A 27 -15.20 -6.14 3.09
N PHE A 28 -16.49 -6.13 3.40
CA PHE A 28 -17.52 -5.43 2.65
C PHE A 28 -18.15 -4.33 3.50
N SER A 29 -18.39 -3.18 2.88
CA SER A 29 -19.12 -2.06 3.49
C SER A 29 -19.86 -1.22 2.47
N THR A 30 -21.06 -0.77 2.79
CA THR A 30 -21.77 0.29 2.04
C THR A 30 -21.76 1.60 2.84
N PRO A 31 -21.98 2.75 2.18
CA PRO A 31 -22.47 3.94 2.89
C PRO A 31 -23.82 3.68 3.56
N ALA A 32 -24.24 4.61 4.42
CA ALA A 32 -25.57 4.60 5.01
C ALA A 32 -26.67 4.72 3.94
N TYR A 33 -27.86 4.22 4.23
CA TYR A 33 -29.01 4.30 3.33
C TYR A 33 -29.41 5.75 3.01
N THR A 34 -29.86 6.00 1.79
CA THR A 34 -30.53 7.26 1.41
C THR A 34 -32.04 7.17 1.45
N LEU A 35 -32.59 5.97 1.33
CA LEU A 35 -34.02 5.75 1.31
C LEU A 35 -34.34 4.43 1.99
N VAL A 36 -35.27 4.46 2.94
CA VAL A 36 -35.94 3.28 3.46
C VAL A 36 -37.41 3.40 3.10
N ARG A 37 -37.96 2.40 2.41
CA ARG A 37 -39.39 2.25 2.14
C ARG A 37 -39.87 0.99 2.83
N ASN A 38 -40.94 1.09 3.61
CA ASN A 38 -41.60 -0.10 4.12
C ASN A 38 -42.55 -0.62 3.04
N ALA A 39 -42.41 -1.90 2.68
CA ALA A 39 -43.30 -2.52 1.68
C ALA A 39 -44.71 -2.79 2.25
N ALA A 40 -44.85 -2.82 3.59
CA ALA A 40 -46.10 -2.97 4.31
C ALA A 40 -46.13 -2.08 5.57
N THR A 41 -47.17 -2.22 6.40
CA THR A 41 -47.32 -1.60 7.73
C THR A 41 -46.00 -1.76 8.54
N PRO A 42 -45.52 -0.73 9.27
CA PRO A 42 -44.31 -0.83 10.11
C PRO A 42 -44.32 -2.11 10.95
N CYS A 43 -43.14 -2.71 11.21
CA CYS A 43 -43.05 -3.89 12.08
C CYS A 43 -43.83 -3.59 13.39
N GLY A 44 -45.02 -4.17 13.57
CA GLY A 44 -45.95 -3.84 14.67
C GLY A 44 -45.51 -4.28 16.06
N GLY A 45 -44.21 -4.56 16.26
CA GLY A 45 -43.61 -5.21 17.42
C GLY A 45 -43.29 -6.70 17.17
N GLY A 46 -42.38 -7.27 17.98
CA GLY A 46 -41.94 -8.67 17.91
C GLY A 46 -40.50 -8.86 17.43
N THR A 47 -40.23 -9.91 16.65
CA THR A 47 -38.90 -10.28 16.10
C THR A 47 -38.47 -9.45 14.86
N CYS A 48 -39.24 -8.42 14.50
CA CYS A 48 -39.05 -7.58 13.31
C CYS A 48 -38.68 -6.15 13.76
N THR A 49 -37.65 -5.56 13.14
CA THR A 49 -37.22 -4.17 13.40
C THR A 49 -37.16 -3.42 12.07
N ASP A 50 -37.71 -2.21 12.02
CA ASP A 50 -37.63 -1.36 10.83
C ASP A 50 -36.19 -0.86 10.63
N LEU A 51 -35.74 -0.81 9.38
CA LEU A 51 -34.44 -0.23 9.05
C LEU A 51 -34.46 1.30 9.19
N ALA A 52 -33.34 1.87 9.60
CA ALA A 52 -33.14 3.32 9.67
C ALA A 52 -32.20 3.81 8.58
N THR A 53 -32.37 5.05 8.11
CA THR A 53 -31.49 5.64 7.09
C THR A 53 -30.03 5.78 7.55
N THR A 54 -29.78 5.73 8.86
CA THR A 54 -28.44 5.74 9.45
C THR A 54 -27.71 4.40 9.35
N GLU A 55 -28.40 3.33 8.97
CA GLU A 55 -27.82 1.98 8.89
C GLU A 55 -27.16 1.71 7.53
N SER A 56 -26.36 0.64 7.48
CA SER A 56 -25.65 0.21 6.28
C SER A 56 -25.40 -1.30 6.32
N VAL A 57 -25.04 -1.87 5.16
CA VAL A 57 -24.57 -3.25 5.11
C VAL A 57 -23.06 -3.28 5.32
N THR A 58 -22.64 -4.11 6.26
CA THR A 58 -21.24 -4.42 6.53
C THR A 58 -21.07 -5.92 6.65
N GLY A 59 -19.85 -6.41 6.45
CA GLY A 59 -19.60 -7.83 6.63
C GLY A 59 -18.26 -8.25 6.10
N TYR A 60 -18.07 -9.56 6.06
CA TYR A 60 -16.91 -10.18 5.47
C TYR A 60 -17.21 -11.58 4.98
N PHE A 61 -16.31 -12.06 4.12
CA PHE A 61 -16.13 -13.49 3.88
C PHE A 61 -14.66 -13.85 3.93
N THR A 62 -14.39 -15.14 4.07
CA THR A 62 -13.06 -15.71 4.11
C THR A 62 -12.89 -16.80 3.07
N THR A 63 -11.66 -16.96 2.60
CA THR A 63 -11.24 -18.00 1.66
C THR A 63 -9.92 -18.61 2.13
N ALA A 64 -9.66 -19.88 1.80
CA ALA A 64 -8.41 -20.54 2.18
C ALA A 64 -7.17 -19.95 1.47
N ALA A 65 -7.37 -19.30 0.32
CA ALA A 65 -6.35 -18.63 -0.49
C ALA A 65 -6.92 -17.35 -1.11
N PRO A 66 -6.08 -16.41 -1.59
CA PRO A 66 -6.57 -15.24 -2.32
C PRO A 66 -7.46 -15.64 -3.50
N LEU A 67 -8.46 -14.80 -3.80
CA LEU A 67 -9.34 -15.00 -4.94
C LEU A 67 -8.54 -15.16 -6.25
N PRO A 68 -8.93 -16.09 -7.14
CA PRO A 68 -8.32 -16.23 -8.45
C PRO A 68 -8.33 -14.93 -9.26
N ALA A 69 -7.34 -14.76 -10.14
CA ALA A 69 -7.36 -13.70 -11.14
C ALA A 69 -8.44 -13.94 -12.21
N HIS A 70 -8.89 -12.86 -12.85
CA HIS A 70 -9.81 -12.90 -14.00
C HIS A 70 -11.18 -13.53 -13.74
N LEU A 71 -11.67 -13.53 -12.51
CA LEU A 71 -13.08 -13.88 -12.26
C LEU A 71 -13.99 -12.87 -12.96
N THR A 72 -15.11 -13.36 -13.45
CA THR A 72 -16.15 -12.61 -14.14
C THR A 72 -17.38 -12.48 -13.25
N THR A 73 -18.26 -11.53 -13.55
CA THR A 73 -19.48 -11.29 -12.74
C THR A 73 -20.46 -12.47 -12.70
N SER A 74 -20.26 -13.51 -13.51
CA SER A 74 -21.04 -14.74 -13.51
C SER A 74 -20.42 -15.87 -12.68
N ASP A 75 -19.16 -15.76 -12.26
CA ASP A 75 -18.47 -16.85 -11.57
C ASP A 75 -18.95 -16.97 -10.14
N ASP A 76 -19.48 -18.15 -9.79
CA ASP A 76 -19.85 -18.50 -8.43
C ASP A 76 -18.63 -18.92 -7.61
N VAL A 77 -18.31 -18.14 -6.59
CA VAL A 77 -17.15 -18.38 -5.73
C VAL A 77 -17.50 -19.06 -4.41
N ARG A 78 -18.76 -19.44 -4.17
CA ARG A 78 -19.16 -20.14 -2.93
C ARG A 78 -18.26 -21.35 -2.59
N PRO A 79 -17.79 -22.18 -3.54
CA PRO A 79 -16.86 -23.27 -3.24
C PRO A 79 -15.52 -22.82 -2.63
N LEU A 80 -15.14 -21.55 -2.79
CA LEU A 80 -13.92 -20.98 -2.22
C LEU A 80 -14.12 -20.42 -0.80
N ILE A 81 -15.39 -20.21 -0.39
CA ILE A 81 -15.74 -19.55 0.85
C ILE A 81 -15.59 -20.51 2.03
N THR A 82 -14.72 -20.17 2.98
CA THR A 82 -14.54 -20.92 4.23
C THR A 82 -15.40 -20.37 5.37
N GLY A 83 -15.80 -19.10 5.28
CA GLY A 83 -16.55 -18.39 6.31
C GLY A 83 -17.14 -17.09 5.80
N TRP A 84 -18.21 -16.62 6.44
CA TRP A 84 -18.80 -15.32 6.14
C TRP A 84 -19.67 -14.83 7.29
N ARG A 85 -19.83 -13.51 7.38
CA ARG A 85 -20.79 -12.85 8.27
C ARG A 85 -21.15 -11.50 7.69
N PHE A 86 -22.45 -11.24 7.61
CA PHE A 86 -22.96 -9.96 7.16
C PHE A 86 -23.95 -9.41 8.18
N SER A 87 -23.98 -8.09 8.25
CA SER A 87 -24.83 -7.33 9.13
C SER A 87 -25.51 -6.22 8.35
N ASN A 88 -26.72 -5.90 8.76
CA ASN A 88 -27.45 -4.73 8.34
C ASN A 88 -28.17 -4.13 9.55
N GLY A 89 -27.66 -3.02 10.08
CA GLY A 89 -28.17 -2.48 11.34
C GLY A 89 -28.11 -3.54 12.46
N PRO A 90 -29.23 -3.83 13.16
CA PRO A 90 -29.27 -4.83 14.23
C PRO A 90 -29.28 -6.29 13.71
N LEU A 91 -29.58 -6.51 12.43
CA LEU A 91 -29.58 -7.85 11.85
C LEU A 91 -28.14 -8.30 11.59
N SER A 92 -27.74 -9.45 12.14
CA SER A 92 -26.45 -10.05 11.85
C SER A 92 -26.55 -11.58 11.83
N PHE A 93 -25.99 -12.20 10.80
CA PHE A 93 -25.84 -13.64 10.71
C PHE A 93 -24.67 -14.03 9.81
N GLY A 94 -24.17 -15.24 10.02
CA GLY A 94 -22.99 -15.78 9.35
C GLY A 94 -23.11 -17.25 9.00
N HIS A 95 -22.02 -17.79 8.47
CA HIS A 95 -21.89 -19.19 8.06
C HIS A 95 -22.27 -20.18 9.18
N ASP A 96 -22.02 -19.80 10.43
CA ASP A 96 -22.28 -20.57 11.65
C ASP A 96 -23.69 -20.35 12.25
N SER A 97 -24.47 -19.43 11.68
CA SER A 97 -25.80 -19.11 12.22
C SER A 97 -26.84 -20.16 11.81
N PRO A 98 -27.69 -20.64 12.73
CA PRO A 98 -28.76 -21.58 12.40
C PRO A 98 -29.67 -21.04 11.28
N GLY A 99 -29.98 -21.90 10.31
CA GLY A 99 -30.84 -21.55 9.16
C GLY A 99 -30.21 -20.57 8.17
N ALA A 100 -28.94 -20.17 8.35
CA ALA A 100 -28.25 -19.24 7.47
C ALA A 100 -27.59 -19.96 6.28
N ARG A 101 -27.66 -19.38 5.09
CA ARG A 101 -26.97 -19.88 3.89
C ARG A 101 -26.55 -18.74 2.96
N ALA A 102 -25.48 -19.01 2.22
CA ALA A 102 -25.04 -18.22 1.09
C ALA A 102 -25.79 -18.67 -0.18
N THR A 103 -26.68 -17.84 -0.71
CA THR A 103 -27.44 -18.18 -1.91
C THR A 103 -26.76 -17.72 -3.20
N ILE A 104 -26.01 -16.62 -3.15
CA ILE A 104 -25.22 -16.12 -4.28
C ILE A 104 -23.91 -15.56 -3.74
N PHE A 105 -22.76 -16.00 -4.26
CA PHE A 105 -21.51 -15.23 -4.21
C PHE A 105 -20.93 -15.18 -5.61
N ARG A 106 -21.18 -14.09 -6.33
CA ARG A 106 -20.59 -13.84 -7.64
C ARG A 106 -19.61 -12.68 -7.54
N LEU A 107 -18.37 -12.91 -7.93
CA LEU A 107 -17.30 -11.92 -7.82
C LEU A 107 -16.59 -11.78 -9.16
N ALA A 108 -16.14 -10.57 -9.47
CA ALA A 108 -15.15 -10.37 -10.53
C ALA A 108 -13.83 -9.89 -9.95
N THR A 109 -12.72 -10.27 -10.56
CA THR A 109 -11.37 -9.86 -10.18
C THR A 109 -10.57 -9.38 -11.38
N ASP A 110 -9.59 -8.51 -11.14
CA ASP A 110 -8.63 -8.12 -12.17
C ASP A 110 -7.56 -9.20 -12.41
N GLN A 111 -6.55 -8.88 -13.23
CA GLN A 111 -5.42 -9.77 -13.53
C GLN A 111 -4.59 -10.14 -12.29
N ALA A 112 -4.67 -9.37 -11.22
CA ALA A 112 -3.96 -9.63 -9.96
C ALA A 112 -4.86 -10.32 -8.91
N GLY A 113 -6.09 -10.70 -9.25
CA GLY A 113 -7.04 -11.30 -8.29
C GLY A 113 -7.70 -10.28 -7.36
N LYS A 114 -7.53 -8.98 -7.61
CA LYS A 114 -8.15 -7.93 -6.80
C LYS A 114 -9.64 -7.84 -7.14
N PRO A 115 -10.54 -7.81 -6.13
CA PRO A 115 -11.98 -7.68 -6.37
C PRO A 115 -12.31 -6.38 -7.10
N THR A 116 -13.07 -6.50 -8.20
CA THR A 116 -13.63 -5.39 -8.98
C THR A 116 -15.15 -5.36 -8.91
N HIS A 117 -15.78 -6.52 -8.70
CA HIS A 117 -17.22 -6.66 -8.54
C HIS A 117 -17.56 -7.65 -7.43
N ALA A 118 -18.67 -7.40 -6.73
CA ALA A 118 -19.33 -8.39 -5.89
C ALA A 118 -20.85 -8.29 -6.02
N GLU A 119 -21.48 -9.45 -6.10
CA GLU A 119 -22.90 -9.69 -5.84
C GLU A 119 -22.99 -10.84 -4.84
N ILE A 120 -23.37 -10.50 -3.60
CA ILE A 120 -23.47 -11.44 -2.50
C ILE A 120 -24.89 -11.40 -1.96
N TRP A 121 -25.50 -12.57 -1.82
CA TRP A 121 -26.81 -12.74 -1.21
C TRP A 121 -26.69 -13.81 -0.13
N VAL A 122 -27.05 -13.42 1.09
CA VAL A 122 -27.10 -14.33 2.23
C VAL A 122 -28.49 -14.29 2.82
N GLN A 123 -28.97 -15.45 3.24
CA GLN A 123 -30.30 -15.62 3.77
C GLN A 123 -30.25 -16.32 5.12
N ARG A 124 -31.16 -15.97 6.03
CA ARG A 124 -31.41 -16.71 7.27
C ARG A 124 -32.90 -16.99 7.41
N TRP A 125 -33.26 -18.26 7.58
CA TRP A 125 -34.63 -18.64 7.88
C TRP A 125 -34.91 -18.35 9.36
N GLN A 126 -36.03 -17.71 9.67
CA GLN A 126 -36.42 -17.38 11.04
C GLN A 126 -37.20 -18.52 11.71
N ASP A 127 -37.93 -19.30 10.92
CA ASP A 127 -38.86 -20.32 11.39
C ASP A 127 -38.35 -21.73 11.06
N GLN A 128 -38.08 -22.55 12.09
CA GLN A 128 -37.95 -24.02 11.98
C GLN A 128 -39.12 -24.71 12.66
N ARG A 129 -40.36 -24.24 12.43
CA ARG A 129 -41.53 -24.55 13.27
C ARG A 129 -41.94 -26.02 13.32
N ASP A 130 -41.45 -26.88 12.43
CA ASP A 130 -41.88 -28.28 12.33
C ASP A 130 -40.75 -29.31 12.48
N GLY A 131 -39.50 -28.89 12.70
CA GLY A 131 -38.36 -29.81 12.77
C GLY A 131 -38.02 -30.52 11.45
N SER A 132 -38.59 -30.09 10.32
CA SER A 132 -38.21 -30.54 8.99
C SER A 132 -36.78 -30.05 8.65
N PRO A 133 -35.95 -30.87 7.99
CA PRO A 133 -34.63 -30.43 7.51
C PRO A 133 -34.72 -29.46 6.32
N LEU A 134 -35.91 -29.26 5.74
CA LEU A 134 -36.14 -28.39 4.59
C LEU A 134 -37.18 -27.31 4.91
N HIS A 135 -36.84 -26.07 4.58
CA HIS A 135 -37.75 -24.92 4.66
C HIS A 135 -38.72 -24.94 3.47
N LYS A 136 -39.90 -24.33 3.61
CA LYS A 136 -41.00 -24.38 2.64
C LYS A 136 -41.57 -23.01 2.31
N ILE A 137 -42.38 -22.95 1.25
CA ILE A 137 -43.20 -21.77 0.93
C ILE A 137 -44.05 -21.42 2.16
N GLY A 138 -44.06 -20.15 2.54
CA GLY A 138 -44.73 -19.65 3.73
C GLY A 138 -43.82 -19.43 4.94
N ASP A 139 -42.61 -20.00 4.97
CA ASP A 139 -41.65 -19.75 6.04
C ASP A 139 -41.02 -18.35 5.92
N ARG A 140 -40.67 -17.75 7.07
CA ARG A 140 -40.07 -16.41 7.14
C ARG A 140 -38.56 -16.45 6.93
N VAL A 141 -38.05 -15.51 6.14
CA VAL A 141 -36.64 -15.39 5.76
C VAL A 141 -36.16 -13.94 5.84
N GLU A 142 -34.92 -13.77 6.28
CA GLU A 142 -34.17 -12.52 6.18
C GLU A 142 -33.15 -12.65 5.07
N VAL A 143 -32.96 -11.58 4.30
CA VAL A 143 -32.06 -11.54 3.16
C VAL A 143 -31.20 -10.29 3.24
N ILE A 144 -29.88 -10.46 3.33
CA ILE A 144 -28.93 -9.35 3.17
C ILE A 144 -28.30 -9.48 1.78
N THR A 145 -28.33 -8.38 1.02
CA THR A 145 -27.59 -8.28 -0.24
C THR A 145 -26.42 -7.32 -0.09
N ALA A 146 -25.26 -7.71 -0.62
CA ALA A 146 -24.03 -6.94 -0.60
C ALA A 146 -23.52 -6.84 -2.04
N ARG A 147 -23.57 -5.63 -2.62
CA ARG A 147 -23.25 -5.38 -4.02
C ARG A 147 -22.30 -4.20 -4.21
N THR A 148 -21.36 -4.33 -5.14
CA THR A 148 -20.45 -3.22 -5.53
C THR A 148 -20.85 -2.54 -6.84
N SER A 149 -21.93 -2.97 -7.50
CA SER A 149 -22.41 -2.37 -8.75
C SER A 149 -23.76 -1.68 -8.60
N PRO A 150 -23.99 -0.54 -9.28
CA PRO A 150 -25.28 0.14 -9.32
C PRO A 150 -26.24 -0.42 -10.39
N TYR A 151 -25.83 -1.46 -11.16
CA TYR A 151 -26.46 -1.84 -12.44
C TYR A 151 -27.95 -2.21 -12.37
N ASN A 152 -28.52 -2.40 -11.17
CA ASN A 152 -29.96 -2.32 -11.02
C ASN A 152 -30.34 -1.70 -9.67
N PRO A 153 -30.68 -0.39 -9.63
CA PRO A 153 -31.00 0.31 -8.39
C PRO A 153 -32.30 -0.18 -7.73
N GLU A 154 -33.09 -1.01 -8.41
CA GLU A 154 -34.29 -1.68 -7.86
C GLU A 154 -33.94 -2.93 -7.04
N PHE A 155 -32.71 -3.46 -7.13
CA PHE A 155 -32.30 -4.72 -6.48
C PHE A 155 -31.22 -4.57 -5.40
N ASN A 156 -30.83 -3.34 -5.05
CA ASN A 156 -30.02 -3.07 -3.87
C ASN A 156 -30.96 -2.96 -2.66
N TYR A 157 -31.50 -4.09 -2.22
CA TYR A 157 -32.41 -4.16 -1.08
C TYR A 157 -31.89 -5.16 -0.04
N THR A 158 -32.06 -4.83 1.23
CA THR A 158 -32.14 -5.83 2.29
C THR A 158 -33.62 -6.08 2.53
N LEU A 159 -34.02 -7.36 2.65
CA LEU A 159 -35.38 -7.72 3.01
C LEU A 159 -35.36 -8.34 4.40
N LEU A 160 -36.08 -7.71 5.32
CA LEU A 160 -36.27 -8.23 6.67
C LEU A 160 -37.59 -8.98 6.76
N ASN A 161 -37.59 -10.18 7.33
CA ASN A 161 -38.83 -10.84 7.69
C ASN A 161 -39.80 -11.07 6.50
N MET A 162 -39.25 -11.46 5.34
CA MET A 162 -40.01 -11.78 4.12
C MET A 162 -40.66 -13.16 4.26
N VAL A 163 -41.90 -13.31 3.77
CA VAL A 163 -42.52 -14.64 3.63
C VAL A 163 -42.10 -15.23 2.29
N CYS A 164 -41.52 -16.43 2.29
CA CYS A 164 -41.07 -17.04 1.06
C CYS A 164 -42.24 -17.50 0.19
N GLY A 165 -42.34 -17.00 -1.05
CA GLY A 165 -43.41 -17.34 -2.00
C GLY A 165 -42.96 -18.25 -3.14
N VAL A 166 -41.66 -18.32 -3.38
CA VAL A 166 -41.00 -19.14 -4.40
C VAL A 166 -39.82 -19.83 -3.74
N TRP A 167 -39.96 -21.14 -3.58
CA TRP A 167 -38.94 -22.04 -3.06
C TRP A 167 -38.31 -22.80 -4.21
N GLY A 168 -36.98 -22.94 -4.20
CA GLY A 168 -36.33 -23.78 -5.21
C GLY A 168 -34.82 -23.62 -5.32
N ASN A 169 -34.29 -24.11 -6.44
CA ASN A 169 -32.87 -24.08 -6.76
C ASN A 169 -32.46 -22.71 -7.33
N THR A 170 -31.38 -22.11 -6.82
CA THR A 170 -30.83 -20.84 -7.36
C THR A 170 -30.28 -20.96 -8.78
N GLY A 171 -30.31 -22.15 -9.40
CA GLY A 171 -29.63 -22.46 -10.66
C GLY A 171 -28.15 -22.81 -10.45
N ASP A 172 -27.59 -22.37 -9.32
CA ASP A 172 -26.20 -22.60 -8.91
C ASP A 172 -26.10 -23.69 -7.82
N GLY A 173 -27.11 -24.55 -7.68
CA GLY A 173 -27.03 -25.75 -6.83
C GLY A 173 -27.42 -25.60 -5.37
N VAL A 174 -27.90 -24.44 -4.91
CA VAL A 174 -28.52 -24.33 -3.58
C VAL A 174 -29.98 -24.71 -3.68
N THR A 175 -30.36 -25.83 -3.06
CA THR A 175 -31.72 -26.41 -3.10
C THR A 175 -32.65 -25.92 -1.99
N ASP A 176 -32.13 -25.12 -1.05
CA ASP A 176 -32.88 -24.57 0.09
C ASP A 176 -32.75 -23.03 0.15
N ALA A 177 -33.19 -22.38 -0.93
CA ALA A 177 -33.20 -20.93 -1.07
C ALA A 177 -34.60 -20.40 -1.26
N CYS A 178 -34.83 -19.20 -0.73
CA CYS A 178 -35.99 -18.42 -1.13
C CYS A 178 -35.63 -17.58 -2.36
N LEU A 179 -36.30 -17.85 -3.49
CA LEU A 179 -36.01 -17.21 -4.77
C LEU A 179 -36.90 -15.98 -5.03
N GLY A 180 -37.95 -15.82 -4.25
CA GLY A 180 -38.90 -14.71 -4.36
C GLY A 180 -40.07 -14.94 -3.42
N GLY A 181 -40.82 -13.87 -3.13
CA GLY A 181 -41.96 -13.96 -2.22
C GLY A 181 -42.40 -12.59 -1.78
N TYR A 182 -43.43 -12.08 -2.46
CA TYR A 182 -44.13 -10.89 -2.02
C TYR A 182 -45.55 -11.34 -1.68
N ASN A 183 -45.89 -11.31 -0.39
CA ASN A 183 -47.29 -11.27 -0.01
C ASN A 183 -47.56 -9.89 0.60
N GLU A 184 -48.16 -8.99 -0.19
CA GLU A 184 -48.49 -7.62 0.22
C GLU A 184 -49.48 -7.56 1.40
N SER A 185 -50.13 -8.67 1.74
CA SER A 185 -51.10 -8.76 2.84
C SER A 185 -50.48 -9.13 4.19
N GLU A 186 -49.20 -9.51 4.24
CA GLU A 186 -48.46 -9.81 5.47
C GLU A 186 -47.45 -8.69 5.75
N PRO A 187 -47.10 -8.37 7.00
CA PRO A 187 -46.08 -7.37 7.29
C PRO A 187 -44.73 -7.86 6.75
N THR A 188 -44.36 -7.39 5.55
CA THR A 188 -43.07 -7.65 4.90
C THR A 188 -42.16 -6.42 4.98
N ALA A 189 -40.91 -6.68 5.36
CA ALA A 189 -39.65 -6.01 5.02
C ALA A 189 -39.65 -4.50 4.68
N SER A 190 -38.86 -3.75 5.44
CA SER A 190 -38.24 -2.52 4.96
C SER A 190 -37.33 -2.81 3.77
N ILE A 191 -37.57 -2.16 2.64
CA ILE A 191 -36.68 -2.07 1.47
C ILE A 191 -35.80 -0.85 1.66
N ALA A 192 -34.49 -1.03 1.76
CA ALA A 192 -33.56 0.06 1.98
C ALA A 192 -32.55 0.17 0.84
N LYS A 193 -32.31 1.40 0.36
CA LYS A 193 -31.46 1.75 -0.79
C LYS A 193 -30.32 2.67 -0.37
N TYR A 194 -29.13 2.41 -0.90
CA TYR A 194 -27.91 3.18 -0.62
C TYR A 194 -27.63 4.25 -1.70
N PRO A 195 -26.92 5.35 -1.35
CA PRO A 195 -26.53 6.41 -2.29
C PRO A 195 -25.47 5.98 -3.30
N ALA A 196 -24.61 5.04 -2.94
CA ALA A 196 -23.49 4.59 -3.75
C ALA A 196 -23.27 3.07 -3.58
N PRO A 197 -22.58 2.43 -4.53
CA PRO A 197 -22.28 1.00 -4.44
C PRO A 197 -21.40 0.67 -3.22
N GLY A 198 -21.49 -0.57 -2.76
CA GLY A 198 -20.61 -1.07 -1.71
C GLY A 198 -19.16 -1.18 -2.15
N ARG A 199 -18.29 -1.31 -1.16
CA ARG A 199 -16.85 -1.50 -1.34
C ARG A 199 -16.47 -2.86 -0.80
N LEU A 200 -15.81 -3.67 -1.63
CA LEU A 200 -15.20 -4.94 -1.24
C LEU A 200 -13.68 -4.79 -1.29
N VAL A 201 -12.99 -5.13 -0.20
CA VAL A 201 -11.53 -5.12 -0.16
C VAL A 201 -10.98 -6.34 0.55
N MET A 202 -9.83 -6.83 0.07
CA MET A 202 -9.02 -7.78 0.81
C MET A 202 -8.49 -7.10 2.08
N ASP A 203 -8.58 -7.80 3.21
CA ASP A 203 -8.00 -7.38 4.49
C ASP A 203 -6.49 -7.65 4.53
N ALA A 204 -5.77 -7.10 3.56
CA ALA A 204 -4.33 -7.26 3.39
C ALA A 204 -3.54 -6.31 4.32
N PRO A 205 -2.28 -6.65 4.68
CA PRO A 205 -1.39 -5.70 5.35
C PRO A 205 -1.04 -4.50 4.46
N LEU A 206 -0.63 -3.42 5.07
CA LEU A 206 0.01 -2.27 4.43
C LEU A 206 1.53 -2.43 4.50
N ALA A 207 2.19 -2.25 3.35
CA ALA A 207 3.65 -2.16 3.28
C ALA A 207 4.10 -0.72 3.49
N THR A 208 5.22 -0.55 4.20
CA THR A 208 5.88 0.74 4.42
C THR A 208 7.36 0.60 4.23
N ILE A 209 8.01 1.61 3.66
CA ILE A 209 9.47 1.74 3.57
C ILE A 209 9.89 3.01 4.31
N ASN A 210 10.97 2.95 5.10
CA ASN A 210 11.51 4.13 5.78
C ASN A 210 12.41 4.96 4.85
N ASN A 211 12.74 6.17 5.31
CA ASN A 211 13.86 6.93 4.76
C ASN A 211 15.16 6.49 5.44
N ALA A 212 16.27 6.65 4.73
CA ALA A 212 17.61 6.34 5.23
C ALA A 212 18.57 7.48 4.93
N SER A 213 19.68 7.55 5.65
CA SER A 213 20.76 8.49 5.38
C SER A 213 22.10 7.87 5.74
N VAL A 214 23.14 8.21 5.00
CA VAL A 214 24.50 7.77 5.28
C VAL A 214 25.50 8.82 4.80
N ASN A 215 26.66 8.89 5.43
CA ASN A 215 27.79 9.60 4.84
C ASN A 215 28.34 8.79 3.66
N GLU A 216 28.68 9.45 2.56
CA GLU A 216 29.18 8.75 1.36
C GLU A 216 30.52 8.06 1.63
N GLY A 217 31.37 8.70 2.44
CA GLY A 217 32.70 8.23 2.77
C GLY A 217 33.69 8.54 1.65
N HIS A 218 34.99 8.37 1.93
CA HIS A 218 36.00 8.94 1.04
C HIS A 218 36.41 8.04 -0.15
N THR A 219 36.10 6.74 -0.07
CA THR A 219 36.47 5.74 -1.09
C THR A 219 35.53 4.53 -1.04
N GLY A 220 35.44 3.80 -2.16
CA GLY A 220 34.71 2.53 -2.19
C GLY A 220 33.21 2.75 -2.11
N THR A 221 32.52 1.94 -1.30
CA THR A 221 31.07 2.09 -1.10
C THR A 221 30.65 1.93 0.35
N THR A 222 29.64 2.72 0.75
CA THR A 222 28.98 2.64 2.05
C THR A 222 27.55 2.10 1.90
N ASP A 223 27.07 1.31 2.86
CA ASP A 223 25.75 0.68 2.79
C ASP A 223 24.67 1.60 3.35
N MET A 224 23.78 2.06 2.49
CA MET A 224 22.52 2.71 2.89
C MET A 224 21.42 1.65 2.97
N VAL A 225 20.86 1.44 4.16
CA VAL A 225 19.90 0.37 4.43
C VAL A 225 18.50 0.94 4.64
N PHE A 226 17.58 0.51 3.78
CA PHE A 226 16.15 0.72 3.91
C PHE A 226 15.51 -0.53 4.51
N THR A 227 14.44 -0.34 5.26
CA THR A 227 13.63 -1.36 5.93
C THR A 227 12.21 -1.25 5.43
N VAL A 228 11.69 -2.37 4.93
CA VAL A 228 10.31 -2.54 4.49
C VAL A 228 9.56 -3.37 5.53
N SER A 229 8.46 -2.84 6.03
CA SER A 229 7.65 -3.42 7.11
C SER A 229 6.21 -3.61 6.69
N LEU A 230 5.58 -4.68 7.19
CA LEU A 230 4.14 -4.91 7.13
C LEU A 230 3.51 -4.47 8.46
N ASP A 231 2.35 -3.80 8.41
CA ASP A 231 1.65 -3.33 9.61
C ASP A 231 0.95 -4.45 10.40
N LYS A 232 0.73 -5.61 9.76
CA LYS A 232 0.18 -6.81 10.37
C LYS A 232 0.65 -8.07 9.64
N THR A 233 0.48 -9.20 10.32
CA THR A 233 0.81 -10.51 9.75
C THR A 233 -0.08 -10.84 8.55
N PRO A 234 0.50 -11.21 7.40
CA PRO A 234 -0.28 -11.54 6.23
C PRO A 234 -0.90 -12.94 6.34
N ALA A 235 -2.16 -13.06 5.93
CA ALA A 235 -2.87 -14.34 5.84
C ALA A 235 -2.46 -15.18 4.61
N ALA A 236 -1.86 -14.56 3.60
CA ALA A 236 -1.35 -15.20 2.39
C ALA A 236 0.04 -14.63 2.04
N GLY A 237 0.71 -15.19 1.03
CA GLY A 237 1.99 -14.64 0.57
C GLY A 237 1.87 -13.18 0.12
N VAL A 238 2.86 -12.37 0.48
CA VAL A 238 3.03 -10.98 0.01
C VAL A 238 4.29 -10.93 -0.84
N SER A 239 4.20 -10.26 -1.99
CA SER A 239 5.35 -10.02 -2.86
C SER A 239 5.31 -8.59 -3.36
N LEU A 240 6.48 -7.97 -3.44
CA LEU A 240 6.66 -6.67 -4.06
C LEU A 240 8.02 -6.59 -4.72
N ASP A 241 8.10 -5.82 -5.79
CA ASP A 241 9.36 -5.50 -6.44
C ASP A 241 9.86 -4.15 -5.93
N TRP A 242 11.17 -3.92 -6.06
CA TRP A 242 11.78 -2.64 -5.75
C TRP A 242 12.87 -2.29 -6.75
N ALA A 243 13.08 -1.00 -6.97
CA ALA A 243 14.20 -0.47 -7.74
C ALA A 243 14.65 0.88 -7.20
N THR A 244 15.94 1.17 -7.30
CA THR A 244 16.48 2.50 -7.06
C THR A 244 16.16 3.43 -8.22
N ALA A 245 15.97 4.70 -7.93
CA ALA A 245 15.82 5.77 -8.92
C ALA A 245 16.55 7.03 -8.45
N ASP A 246 16.99 7.84 -9.41
CA ASP A 246 17.63 9.12 -9.14
C ASP A 246 16.68 10.03 -8.36
N GLY A 247 17.26 10.80 -7.43
CA GLY A 247 16.56 11.85 -6.71
C GLY A 247 17.18 13.22 -6.99
N TRP A 248 17.30 14.01 -5.94
CA TRP A 248 17.92 15.32 -6.03
C TRP A 248 19.44 15.16 -6.14
N GLN A 249 19.97 15.57 -7.29
CA GLN A 249 21.39 15.59 -7.67
C GLN A 249 22.09 14.22 -7.78
N ALA A 250 21.74 13.24 -6.96
CA ALA A 250 22.34 11.89 -7.06
C ALA A 250 21.96 11.16 -8.36
N ARG A 251 22.94 10.49 -8.96
CA ARG A 251 22.91 9.73 -10.20
C ARG A 251 23.47 8.32 -10.02
N ALA A 252 22.74 7.36 -10.56
CA ALA A 252 23.22 5.98 -10.62
C ALA A 252 24.54 5.89 -11.42
N GLY A 253 25.53 5.24 -10.83
CA GLY A 253 26.86 5.09 -11.42
C GLY A 253 27.85 6.18 -11.02
N GLU A 254 27.40 7.30 -10.47
CA GLU A 254 28.24 8.37 -9.93
C GLU A 254 28.22 8.29 -8.39
N ASP A 255 27.04 8.46 -7.79
CA ASP A 255 26.91 8.61 -6.32
C ASP A 255 26.37 7.34 -5.64
N TYR A 256 25.72 6.46 -6.42
CA TYR A 256 25.23 5.18 -5.91
C TYR A 256 25.21 4.11 -7.00
N VAL A 257 25.14 2.84 -6.61
CA VAL A 257 24.99 1.71 -7.54
C VAL A 257 23.51 1.41 -7.70
N ALA A 258 22.99 1.52 -8.93
CA ALA A 258 21.61 1.14 -9.23
C ALA A 258 21.36 -0.31 -8.87
N ALA A 259 20.25 -0.57 -8.18
CA ALA A 259 19.87 -1.89 -7.72
C ALA A 259 18.36 -2.10 -7.82
N SER A 260 17.95 -3.36 -7.95
CA SER A 260 16.54 -3.77 -7.94
C SER A 260 16.42 -5.19 -7.41
N GLY A 261 15.21 -5.59 -7.05
CA GLY A 261 14.93 -6.94 -6.59
C GLY A 261 13.48 -7.13 -6.19
N THR A 262 13.21 -8.25 -5.52
CA THR A 262 11.88 -8.62 -5.03
C THR A 262 11.97 -8.96 -3.55
N LEU A 263 11.00 -8.48 -2.76
CA LEU A 263 10.81 -8.88 -1.37
C LEU A 263 9.55 -9.74 -1.26
N THR A 264 9.67 -10.86 -0.54
CA THR A 264 8.57 -11.81 -0.34
C THR A 264 8.40 -12.16 1.13
N TRP A 265 7.16 -12.10 1.62
CA TRP A 265 6.75 -12.64 2.92
C TRP A 265 5.87 -13.86 2.69
N ALA A 266 6.13 -14.93 3.43
CA ALA A 266 5.23 -16.07 3.49
C ALA A 266 3.99 -15.71 4.32
N ALA A 267 2.91 -16.48 4.17
CA ALA A 267 1.79 -16.39 5.11
C ALA A 267 2.29 -16.61 6.54
N GLY A 268 1.86 -15.76 7.47
CA GLY A 268 2.33 -15.81 8.86
C GLY A 268 3.66 -15.07 9.14
N ASP A 269 4.41 -14.65 8.11
CA ASP A 269 5.65 -13.88 8.27
C ASP A 269 5.38 -12.37 8.19
N ALA A 270 5.66 -11.65 9.27
CA ALA A 270 5.57 -10.19 9.34
C ALA A 270 6.93 -9.52 9.62
N MET A 271 8.03 -10.29 9.57
CA MET A 271 9.34 -9.75 9.91
C MET A 271 9.77 -8.68 8.90
N PRO A 272 10.29 -7.52 9.35
CA PRO A 272 10.81 -6.51 8.44
C PRO A 272 11.92 -7.07 7.54
N LYS A 273 11.95 -6.63 6.29
CA LYS A 273 12.99 -7.01 5.32
C LYS A 273 13.76 -5.78 4.90
N THR A 274 15.02 -5.94 4.57
CA THR A 274 15.90 -4.81 4.24
C THR A 274 16.25 -4.77 2.76
N ILE A 275 16.47 -3.55 2.27
CA ILE A 275 17.04 -3.25 0.96
C ILE A 275 18.33 -2.49 1.22
N THR A 276 19.43 -2.97 0.65
CA THR A 276 20.74 -2.32 0.77
C THR A 276 21.11 -1.69 -0.56
N VAL A 277 21.33 -0.37 -0.54
CA VAL A 277 21.86 0.40 -1.66
C VAL A 277 23.31 0.76 -1.35
N LYS A 278 24.21 0.51 -2.30
CA LYS A 278 25.62 0.91 -2.18
C LYS A 278 25.78 2.35 -2.62
N VAL A 279 26.16 3.23 -1.71
CA VAL A 279 26.55 4.62 -1.98
C VAL A 279 28.03 4.64 -2.30
N LYS A 280 28.44 5.37 -3.33
CA LYS A 280 29.85 5.50 -3.74
C LYS A 280 30.48 6.64 -2.97
N GLY A 281 31.68 6.39 -2.45
CA GLY A 281 32.45 7.41 -1.75
C GLY A 281 33.55 7.98 -2.62
N ASP A 282 33.79 9.29 -2.51
CA ASP A 282 34.90 9.99 -3.12
C ASP A 282 35.36 11.18 -2.24
N THR A 283 36.14 12.11 -2.78
CA THR A 283 36.69 13.24 -1.99
C THR A 283 36.33 14.61 -2.56
N ALA A 284 35.35 14.65 -3.47
CA ALA A 284 34.87 15.89 -4.05
C ALA A 284 33.96 16.60 -3.03
N PHE A 285 34.10 17.91 -2.91
CA PHE A 285 33.18 18.66 -2.06
C PHE A 285 31.88 18.94 -2.82
N GLU A 286 30.80 18.34 -2.34
CA GLU A 286 29.49 18.38 -2.95
C GLU A 286 28.41 18.80 -1.93
N SER A 287 27.19 19.05 -2.41
CA SER A 287 26.03 19.20 -1.52
C SER A 287 25.46 17.85 -1.15
N SER A 288 24.82 17.70 0.01
CA SER A 288 24.08 16.46 0.29
C SER A 288 22.99 16.21 -0.75
N GLU A 289 22.90 14.97 -1.20
CA GLU A 289 22.07 14.56 -2.32
C GLU A 289 21.02 13.54 -1.89
N THR A 290 20.10 13.19 -2.78
CA THR A 290 19.11 12.14 -2.49
C THR A 290 18.91 11.17 -3.65
N LEU A 291 18.67 9.91 -3.29
CA LEU A 291 18.17 8.85 -4.17
C LEU A 291 16.80 8.36 -3.65
N LYS A 292 16.08 7.60 -4.48
CA LYS A 292 14.81 6.97 -4.10
C LYS A 292 14.89 5.45 -4.24
N VAL A 293 14.17 4.74 -3.39
CA VAL A 293 13.79 3.34 -3.56
C VAL A 293 12.28 3.28 -3.78
N LEU A 294 11.87 2.75 -4.92
CA LEU A 294 10.46 2.66 -5.34
C LEU A 294 9.98 1.22 -5.20
N LEU A 295 8.86 1.00 -4.50
CA LEU A 295 8.18 -0.29 -4.42
C LEU A 295 7.12 -0.38 -5.53
N SER A 296 7.04 -1.52 -6.21
CA SER A 296 6.10 -1.79 -7.30
C SER A 296 5.59 -3.24 -7.25
N ASN A 297 4.66 -3.59 -8.16
CA ASN A 297 4.09 -4.94 -8.26
C ASN A 297 3.59 -5.50 -6.90
N LEU A 298 2.86 -4.68 -6.15
CA LEU A 298 2.39 -5.00 -4.80
C LEU A 298 1.30 -6.08 -4.84
N VAL A 299 1.68 -7.32 -4.56
CA VAL A 299 0.77 -8.47 -4.46
C VAL A 299 0.50 -8.77 -2.99
N GLY A 300 -0.77 -8.91 -2.61
CA GLY A 300 -1.17 -9.21 -1.24
C GLY A 300 -1.04 -8.03 -0.27
N VAL A 301 -0.92 -6.80 -0.77
CA VAL A 301 -0.83 -5.56 0.02
C VAL A 301 -2.08 -4.70 -0.20
N GLY A 302 -2.56 -4.04 0.87
CA GLY A 302 -3.68 -3.10 0.81
C GLY A 302 -3.35 -1.80 0.07
N GLY A 303 -4.38 -1.11 -0.44
CA GLY A 303 -4.25 0.10 -1.28
C GLY A 303 -3.74 1.38 -0.60
N GLY A 304 -3.11 1.28 0.58
CA GLY A 304 -2.56 2.41 1.34
C GLY A 304 -1.07 2.27 1.66
N ALA A 305 -0.34 1.44 0.91
CA ALA A 305 1.08 1.23 1.10
C ALA A 305 1.90 2.52 0.86
N SER A 306 2.94 2.73 1.67
CA SER A 306 3.97 3.72 1.37
C SER A 306 5.01 3.07 0.47
N THR A 307 5.13 3.55 -0.77
CA THR A 307 5.91 2.90 -1.84
C THR A 307 7.20 3.63 -2.21
N VAL A 308 7.58 4.68 -1.47
CA VAL A 308 8.77 5.47 -1.76
C VAL A 308 9.58 5.67 -0.48
N GLY A 309 10.81 5.16 -0.48
CA GLY A 309 11.82 5.49 0.53
C GLY A 309 12.81 6.50 -0.05
N THR A 310 13.07 7.58 0.66
CA THR A 310 14.09 8.57 0.28
C THR A 310 15.39 8.27 1.02
N GLY A 311 16.47 8.12 0.27
CA GLY A 311 17.83 8.01 0.79
C GLY A 311 18.56 9.34 0.69
N THR A 312 19.18 9.81 1.76
CA THR A 312 20.03 11.01 1.76
C THR A 312 21.51 10.62 1.83
N ILE A 313 22.26 11.01 0.80
CA ILE A 313 23.71 10.88 0.75
C ILE A 313 24.27 12.16 1.37
N LEU A 314 24.92 12.04 2.52
CA LEU A 314 25.49 13.16 3.25
C LEU A 314 26.94 13.34 2.82
N ASN A 315 27.25 14.45 2.16
CA ASN A 315 28.62 14.86 1.89
C ASN A 315 29.40 14.99 3.21
N ASP A 316 30.46 14.20 3.37
CA ASP A 316 31.40 14.28 4.49
C ASP A 316 32.75 14.91 4.13
N ASP A 317 32.88 15.41 2.90
CA ASP A 317 34.06 16.12 2.42
C ASP A 317 34.08 17.61 2.76
N ALA A 318 35.29 18.15 2.84
CA ALA A 318 35.53 19.57 3.10
C ALA A 318 35.84 20.31 1.80
N PRO A 319 35.38 21.57 1.66
CA PRO A 319 35.76 22.39 0.53
C PRO A 319 37.29 22.55 0.48
N ALA A 320 37.86 22.44 -0.73
CA ALA A 320 39.28 22.68 -0.92
C ALA A 320 39.68 24.06 -0.37
N PRO A 321 40.86 24.19 0.27
CA PRO A 321 41.30 25.47 0.81
C PRO A 321 41.41 26.50 -0.32
N PHE A 322 40.86 27.69 -0.08
CA PHE A 322 40.97 28.79 -1.04
C PHE A 322 42.45 29.15 -1.27
N PRO A 323 42.86 29.42 -2.52
CA PRO A 323 44.20 29.91 -2.78
C PRO A 323 44.38 31.26 -2.07
N THR A 324 45.49 31.42 -1.36
CA THR A 324 45.85 32.69 -0.74
C THR A 324 46.67 33.51 -1.72
N LEU A 325 46.35 34.81 -1.80
CA LEU A 325 47.12 35.78 -2.58
C LEU A 325 48.22 36.37 -1.69
N SER A 326 49.47 36.29 -2.14
CA SER A 326 50.60 36.93 -1.48
C SER A 326 51.31 37.89 -2.43
N ILE A 327 51.80 38.99 -1.87
CA ILE A 327 52.64 39.97 -2.55
C ILE A 327 53.99 40.00 -1.85
N SER A 328 55.07 39.84 -2.61
CA SER A 328 56.42 39.92 -2.05
C SER A 328 56.74 41.36 -1.65
N SER A 329 57.49 41.55 -0.56
CA SER A 329 58.12 42.85 -0.30
C SER A 329 59.06 43.20 -1.45
N ALA A 330 59.06 44.48 -1.85
CA ALA A 330 59.95 45.00 -2.88
C ALA A 330 60.83 46.10 -2.30
N SER A 331 62.11 46.09 -2.64
CA SER A 331 63.06 47.14 -2.27
C SER A 331 63.89 47.50 -3.49
N GLY A 332 64.16 48.80 -3.66
CA GLY A 332 65.01 49.29 -4.74
C GLY A 332 65.49 50.72 -4.45
N PRO A 333 66.56 51.17 -5.13
CA PRO A 333 67.06 52.53 -4.99
C PRO A 333 66.04 53.55 -5.53
N GLU A 334 65.95 54.71 -4.89
CA GLU A 334 65.05 55.82 -5.29
C GLU A 334 65.34 56.35 -6.71
N GLY A 335 66.61 56.24 -7.14
CA GLY A 335 67.09 56.70 -8.44
C GLY A 335 67.45 58.19 -8.45
N ASN A 336 68.23 58.62 -9.46
CA ASN A 336 68.78 59.98 -9.54
C ASN A 336 68.15 60.83 -10.69
N GLY A 337 67.03 60.38 -11.26
CA GLY A 337 66.29 61.08 -12.31
C GLY A 337 65.26 60.19 -13.03
N GLY A 338 64.12 60.75 -13.46
CA GLY A 338 63.02 60.00 -14.06
C GLY A 338 62.22 59.17 -13.05
N THR A 339 61.49 58.14 -13.51
CA THR A 339 60.75 57.20 -12.66
C THR A 339 61.41 55.82 -12.64
N THR A 340 61.70 55.30 -11.45
CA THR A 340 62.21 53.94 -11.25
C THR A 340 61.06 53.00 -10.88
N PRO A 341 60.72 51.98 -11.68
CA PRO A 341 59.61 51.08 -11.38
C PRO A 341 59.97 50.09 -10.27
N MET A 342 59.20 50.10 -9.18
CA MET A 342 59.26 49.08 -8.14
C MET A 342 58.40 47.88 -8.55
N ARG A 343 58.99 46.69 -8.57
CA ARG A 343 58.30 45.46 -8.98
C ARG A 343 57.93 44.63 -7.77
N PHE A 344 56.66 44.25 -7.70
CA PHE A 344 56.15 43.31 -6.70
C PHE A 344 55.83 42.01 -7.41
N PHE A 345 56.21 40.89 -6.81
CA PHE A 345 55.76 39.58 -7.27
C PHE A 345 54.47 39.24 -6.56
N VAL A 346 53.45 38.92 -7.34
CA VAL A 346 52.17 38.44 -6.84
C VAL A 346 52.11 36.94 -7.12
N SER A 347 51.89 36.16 -6.08
CA SER A 347 51.76 34.70 -6.17
C SER A 347 50.46 34.23 -5.55
N LEU A 348 49.91 33.14 -6.09
CA LEU A 348 48.84 32.36 -5.49
C LEU A 348 49.45 31.11 -4.84
N SER A 349 48.93 30.69 -3.69
CA SER A 349 49.42 29.49 -2.99
C SER A 349 49.12 28.18 -3.72
N SER A 350 48.15 28.19 -4.63
CA SER A 350 47.77 27.07 -5.50
C SER A 350 47.09 27.60 -6.76
N PRO A 351 47.05 26.82 -7.86
CA PRO A 351 46.29 27.20 -9.05
C PRO A 351 44.81 27.44 -8.70
N PRO A 352 44.14 28.42 -9.33
CA PRO A 352 42.70 28.57 -9.16
C PRO A 352 41.97 27.30 -9.61
N HIS A 353 40.94 26.89 -8.86
CA HIS A 353 40.07 25.78 -9.24
C HIS A 353 39.52 26.03 -10.66
N PRO A 354 39.51 25.02 -11.56
CA PRO A 354 38.86 25.19 -12.85
C PRO A 354 37.39 25.52 -12.59
N THR A 355 36.98 26.74 -12.94
CA THR A 355 35.56 27.10 -12.93
C THR A 355 34.90 26.39 -14.09
N SER A 356 33.81 25.66 -13.84
CA SER A 356 32.84 25.35 -14.89
C SER A 356 32.46 26.66 -15.57
N ALA A 357 32.73 26.76 -16.87
CA ALA A 357 32.64 28.02 -17.61
C ALA A 357 31.25 28.67 -17.48
N TRP A 358 31.17 29.76 -16.71
CA TRP A 358 30.03 30.68 -16.75
C TRP A 358 30.11 31.45 -18.07
N SER A 359 29.17 31.22 -19.00
CA SER A 359 29.09 31.84 -20.33
C SER A 359 28.54 33.28 -20.30
N GLY A 360 29.06 34.10 -19.39
CA GLY A 360 28.64 35.49 -19.19
C GLY A 360 29.72 36.38 -19.79
N SER A 361 29.35 37.15 -20.81
CA SER A 361 30.25 38.12 -21.42
C SER A 361 30.87 39.02 -20.35
N PRO A 362 32.20 39.29 -20.42
CA PRO A 362 32.85 40.12 -19.43
C PRO A 362 32.26 41.54 -19.44
N PRO A 363 32.00 42.16 -18.28
CA PRO A 363 31.68 43.57 -18.25
C PRO A 363 32.89 44.34 -18.81
N THR A 364 32.62 45.22 -19.77
CA THR A 364 33.59 46.11 -20.39
C THR A 364 34.44 46.81 -19.34
N THR A 365 35.76 46.65 -19.44
CA THR A 365 36.77 47.31 -18.61
C THR A 365 36.55 48.81 -18.55
N ALA A 366 36.23 49.34 -17.36
CA ALA A 366 36.41 50.75 -17.07
C ALA A 366 37.91 51.02 -16.84
N PRO A 367 38.47 52.15 -17.34
CA PRO A 367 39.88 52.47 -17.14
C PRO A 367 40.18 52.79 -15.66
N PRO A 368 41.42 52.58 -15.20
CA PRO A 368 41.79 52.82 -13.81
C PRO A 368 41.66 54.31 -13.48
N ARG A 369 40.86 54.66 -12.47
CA ARG A 369 40.90 56.00 -11.86
C ARG A 369 42.14 56.11 -10.98
N HIS A 370 43.17 56.79 -11.46
CA HIS A 370 44.20 57.35 -10.60
C HIS A 370 43.59 58.44 -9.73
N ARG A 371 43.50 58.23 -8.41
CA ARG A 371 43.26 59.32 -7.45
C ARG A 371 44.62 59.82 -6.96
N THR A 372 45.13 60.88 -7.57
CA THR A 372 46.27 61.62 -7.03
C THR A 372 45.78 62.45 -5.85
N THR A 373 46.17 62.10 -4.63
CA THR A 373 46.09 63.02 -3.49
C THR A 373 47.38 63.83 -3.46
N SER A 374 47.36 65.04 -4.03
CA SER A 374 48.42 66.02 -3.85
C SER A 374 48.40 66.53 -2.40
N LYS A 375 49.50 66.34 -1.67
CA LYS A 375 49.77 67.00 -0.38
C LYS A 375 50.11 68.48 -0.67
N PRO A 376 49.47 69.47 -0.02
CA PRO A 376 49.81 70.88 -0.23
C PRO A 376 51.17 71.19 0.43
N PRO A 377 51.96 72.15 -0.11
CA PRO A 377 53.27 72.48 0.42
C PRO A 377 53.18 73.14 1.80
N ALA A 378 54.08 72.72 2.70
CA ALA A 378 54.33 73.40 3.97
C ALA A 378 55.08 74.72 3.70
N ARG A 379 54.78 75.73 4.53
CA ARG A 379 55.28 77.11 4.43
C ARG A 379 56.76 77.22 4.76
#